data_AF-A0A3L7ULK3-F1
#
_entry.id   AF-A0A3L7ULK3-F1
#
_cell.length_a   1.000
_cell.length_b   1.000
_cell.length_c   1.000
_cell.angle_alpha   90.00
_cell.angle_beta   90.00
_cell.angle_gamma   90.00
#
_symmetry.space_group_name_H-M   'P 1'
#
loop_
_entity.id
_entity.type
_entity.pdbx_description
1 polymer ?
#
loop_
_entity_poly.entity_id
_entity_poly.type
_entity_poly.pdbx_seq_one_letter_code
_entity_poly.pdbx_strand_id
1 'polypeptide(L)'
;MQTIGRSARNVDARVILYADTVTESMRQAINETQRRRALQEAYNAEHGITPQTIRKAIRAGIEAETVSRATAYSSVVTGGETQQRAAEVLEQLEIDMMHAATELDFERAAVIRDRIAGLRTGNESPHPSRGRKGKTGGRGSSGHIPRPKR
;
A
#
# COMPACT_ATOMS: atom_id res chain seq x y z
N MET A 1 14.38 16.40 -14.57
CA MET A 1 13.02 15.99 -14.97
C MET A 1 12.60 14.61 -14.50
N GLN A 2 13.51 13.63 -14.42
CA GLN A 2 13.15 12.23 -14.12
C GLN A 2 12.37 12.06 -12.80
N THR A 3 12.71 12.81 -11.74
CA THR A 3 12.01 12.75 -10.44
C THR A 3 10.56 13.22 -10.53
N ILE A 4 10.28 14.34 -11.22
CA ILE A 4 8.91 14.85 -11.46
C ILE A 4 8.11 13.84 -12.30
N GLY A 5 8.75 13.22 -13.29
CA GLY A 5 8.12 12.24 -14.17
C GLY A 5 7.64 10.96 -13.48
N ARG A 6 8.21 10.60 -12.31
CA ARG A 6 7.72 9.45 -11.54
C ARG A 6 6.31 9.69 -11.00
N SER A 7 5.99 10.92 -10.64
CA SER A 7 4.68 11.30 -10.09
C SER A 7 3.58 11.29 -11.15
N ALA A 8 3.90 11.52 -12.43
CA ALA A 8 2.94 11.64 -13.54
C ALA A 8 2.11 10.37 -13.87
N ARG A 9 2.19 9.33 -13.05
CA ARG A 9 1.42 8.07 -13.19
C ARG A 9 0.07 8.12 -12.48
N ASN A 10 -0.22 9.20 -11.75
CA ASN A 10 -1.44 9.40 -10.99
C ASN A 10 -2.12 10.72 -11.44
N VAL A 11 -3.46 10.72 -11.48
CA VAL A 11 -4.27 11.90 -11.81
C VAL A 11 -4.05 13.07 -10.82
N ASP A 12 -3.91 12.79 -9.53
CA ASP A 12 -3.75 13.79 -8.46
C ASP A 12 -2.28 14.05 -8.10
N ALA A 13 -1.37 13.72 -9.02
CA ALA A 13 0.06 13.84 -8.78
C ALA A 13 0.48 15.29 -8.52
N ARG A 14 1.13 15.50 -7.37
CA ARG A 14 1.75 16.77 -6.99
C ARG A 14 3.23 16.55 -6.66
N VAL A 15 4.05 17.53 -7.04
CA VAL A 15 5.47 17.58 -6.66
C VAL A 15 5.71 18.85 -5.86
N ILE A 16 6.40 18.71 -4.73
CA ILE A 16 6.79 19.82 -3.86
C ILE A 16 8.32 19.88 -3.89
N LEU A 17 8.86 21.04 -4.25
CA LEU A 17 10.30 21.30 -4.27
C LEU A 17 10.60 22.25 -3.10
N TYR A 18 11.31 21.76 -2.08
CA TYR A 18 11.77 22.60 -0.99
C TYR A 18 13.09 23.27 -1.37
N ALA A 19 13.09 24.59 -1.46
CA ALA A 19 14.27 25.39 -1.74
C ALA A 19 14.06 26.83 -1.27
N ASP A 20 15.13 27.49 -0.84
CA ASP A 20 15.09 28.91 -0.46
C ASP A 20 15.01 29.82 -1.69
N THR A 21 15.59 29.38 -2.82
CA THR A 21 15.59 30.12 -4.08
C THR A 21 15.34 29.21 -5.27
N VAL A 22 14.79 29.77 -6.34
CA VAL A 22 14.57 29.05 -7.61
C VAL A 22 15.84 29.12 -8.45
N THR A 23 16.54 27.99 -8.53
CA THR A 23 17.72 27.85 -9.41
C THR A 23 17.31 27.79 -10.88
N GLU A 24 18.25 28.02 -11.79
CA GLU A 24 17.98 27.96 -13.23
C GLU A 24 17.53 26.56 -13.69
N SER A 25 18.12 25.50 -13.13
CA SER A 25 17.68 24.13 -13.40
C SER A 25 16.26 23.85 -12.90
N MET A 26 15.87 24.42 -11.76
CA MET A 26 14.48 24.34 -11.27
C MET A 26 13.54 25.08 -12.21
N ARG A 27 13.92 26.28 -12.66
CA ARG A 27 13.13 27.09 -13.59
C ARG A 27 12.86 26.34 -14.90
N GLN A 28 13.89 25.77 -15.50
CA GLN A 28 13.76 24.96 -16.72
C GLN A 28 12.86 23.75 -16.50
N ALA A 29 13.01 23.06 -15.37
CA ALA A 29 12.19 21.89 -15.05
C ALA A 29 10.71 22.23 -14.82
N ILE A 30 10.43 23.34 -14.13
CA ILE A 30 9.07 23.83 -13.89
C ILE A 30 8.43 24.25 -15.22
N ASN A 31 9.13 25.05 -16.03
CA ASN A 31 8.62 25.54 -17.30
C ASN A 31 8.30 24.40 -18.28
N GLU A 32 9.19 23.40 -18.41
CA GLU A 32 8.94 22.26 -19.29
C GLU A 32 7.78 21.38 -18.77
N THR A 33 7.62 21.27 -17.45
CA THR A 33 6.49 20.55 -16.86
C THR A 33 5.17 21.27 -17.15
N GLN A 34 5.12 22.59 -16.97
CA GLN A 34 3.94 23.40 -17.26
C GLN A 34 3.59 23.39 -18.74
N ARG A 35 4.58 23.54 -19.62
CA ARG A 35 4.39 23.46 -21.08
C ARG A 35 3.74 22.13 -21.48
N ARG A 36 4.28 20.99 -21.02
CA ARG A 36 3.72 19.67 -21.31
C ARG A 36 2.30 19.51 -20.78
N ARG A 37 2.03 19.97 -19.56
CA ARG A 37 0.71 19.89 -18.95
C ARG A 37 -0.34 20.66 -19.75
N ALA A 38 -0.03 21.88 -20.18
CA ALA A 38 -0.94 22.69 -20.99
C ALA A 38 -1.30 22.00 -22.32
N LEU A 39 -0.31 21.39 -23.01
CA LEU A 39 -0.57 20.63 -24.23
C LEU A 39 -1.45 19.39 -23.97
N GLN A 40 -1.22 18.69 -22.86
CA GLN A 40 -2.00 17.51 -22.48
C GLN A 40 -3.44 17.89 -22.13
N GLU A 41 -3.65 18.98 -21.39
CA GLU A 41 -4.99 19.47 -21.03
C GLU A 41 -5.77 19.93 -22.27
N ALA A 42 -5.11 20.63 -23.19
CA ALA A 42 -5.71 21.04 -24.47
C ALA A 42 -6.12 19.83 -25.31
N TYR A 43 -5.21 18.85 -25.48
CA TYR A 43 -5.50 17.62 -26.21
C TYR A 43 -6.66 16.84 -25.58
N ASN A 44 -6.66 16.70 -24.25
CA ASN A 44 -7.72 16.03 -23.52
C ASN A 44 -9.08 16.72 -23.69
N ALA A 45 -9.11 18.06 -23.66
CA ALA A 45 -10.33 18.83 -23.86
C ALA A 45 -10.88 18.69 -25.28
N GLU A 46 -10.01 18.74 -26.29
CA GLU A 46 -10.36 18.56 -27.70
C GLU A 46 -10.92 17.16 -27.98
N HIS A 47 -10.39 16.13 -27.30
CA HIS A 47 -10.75 14.73 -27.54
C HIS A 47 -11.74 14.16 -26.48
N GLY A 48 -12.21 14.99 -25.54
CA GLY A 48 -13.10 14.54 -24.46
C GLY A 48 -12.50 13.49 -23.52
N ILE A 49 -11.17 13.45 -23.38
CA ILE A 49 -10.46 12.45 -22.56
C ILE A 49 -10.47 12.90 -21.09
N THR A 50 -11.03 12.07 -20.21
CA THR A 50 -10.93 12.27 -18.76
C THR A 50 -9.71 11.53 -18.22
N PRO A 51 -8.73 12.21 -17.59
CA PRO A 51 -7.56 11.54 -17.01
C PRO A 51 -7.96 10.49 -15.97
N GLN A 52 -7.41 9.28 -16.08
CA GLN A 52 -7.63 8.20 -15.13
C GLN A 52 -6.31 7.53 -14.76
N THR A 53 -6.16 7.18 -13.48
CA THR A 53 -4.99 6.42 -13.01
C THR A 53 -5.06 4.98 -13.52
N ILE A 54 -4.01 4.55 -14.22
CA ILE A 54 -3.92 3.18 -14.74
C ILE A 54 -3.78 2.20 -13.56
N ARG A 55 -4.71 1.24 -13.46
CA ARG A 55 -4.60 0.11 -12.54
C ARG A 55 -3.83 -1.03 -13.21
N LYS A 56 -2.58 -1.26 -12.79
CA LYS A 56 -1.76 -2.39 -13.27
C LYS A 56 -1.74 -3.48 -12.21
N ALA A 57 -1.87 -4.73 -12.64
CA ALA A 57 -1.65 -5.89 -11.77
C ALA A 57 -0.19 -5.88 -11.28
N ILE A 58 0.00 -6.13 -9.99
CA ILE A 58 1.32 -6.37 -9.43
C ILE A 58 1.79 -7.71 -10.00
N ARG A 59 2.77 -7.67 -10.90
CA ARG A 59 3.46 -8.89 -11.31
C ARG A 59 4.37 -9.27 -10.15
N ALA A 60 4.30 -10.52 -9.70
CA ALA A 60 5.29 -11.07 -8.77
C ALA A 60 6.67 -10.89 -9.42
N GLY A 61 7.46 -9.98 -8.88
CA GLY A 61 8.74 -9.58 -9.45
C GLY A 61 9.78 -9.47 -8.35
N ILE A 62 10.86 -10.22 -8.53
CA ILE A 62 12.17 -10.07 -7.86
C ILE A 62 12.16 -10.22 -6.31
N GLU A 63 11.03 -10.50 -5.67
CA GLU A 63 11.01 -10.80 -4.22
C GLU A 63 11.87 -12.04 -3.88
N ALA A 64 11.99 -12.99 -4.80
CA ALA A 64 12.87 -14.16 -4.67
C ALA A 64 14.38 -13.80 -4.67
N GLU A 65 14.78 -12.68 -5.26
CA GLU A 65 16.19 -12.28 -5.37
C GLU A 65 16.62 -11.40 -4.18
N THR A 66 15.70 -10.64 -3.60
CA THR A 66 15.96 -9.80 -2.40
C THR A 66 16.14 -10.62 -1.12
N VAL A 67 15.44 -11.75 -0.98
CA VAL A 67 15.60 -12.65 0.18
C VAL A 67 17.01 -13.22 0.25
N SER A 68 17.63 -13.53 -0.90
CA SER A 68 19.01 -14.02 -1.01
C SER A 68 20.04 -12.97 -0.56
N ARG A 69 19.76 -11.68 -0.79
CA ARG A 69 20.68 -10.59 -0.43
C ARG A 69 20.57 -10.20 1.05
N ALA A 70 19.41 -10.35 1.68
CA ALA A 70 19.21 -10.06 3.10
C ALA A 70 20.03 -11.00 4.01
N THR A 71 20.16 -12.28 3.63
CA THR A 71 20.92 -13.28 4.39
C THR A 71 22.42 -12.95 4.46
N ALA A 72 22.96 -12.24 3.47
CA ALA A 72 24.38 -11.87 3.41
C ALA A 72 24.76 -10.68 4.31
N TYR A 73 23.81 -9.81 4.68
CA TYR A 73 24.07 -8.63 5.53
C TYR A 73 23.90 -8.89 7.03
N SER A 74 23.31 -10.03 7.43
CA SER A 74 23.08 -10.37 8.84
C SER A 74 24.34 -10.79 9.61
N SER A 75 25.48 -11.03 8.94
CA SER A 75 26.70 -11.54 9.59
C SER A 75 27.63 -10.45 10.16
N VAL A 76 27.32 -9.17 9.95
CA VAL A 76 28.17 -8.06 10.37
C VAL A 76 27.30 -6.96 10.96
N VAL A 77 27.15 -6.92 12.29
CA VAL A 77 27.08 -5.72 13.15
C VAL A 77 26.51 -6.17 14.52
N THR A 78 27.42 -6.36 15.47
CA THR A 78 27.13 -6.40 16.91
C THR A 78 26.93 -4.98 17.42
N GLY A 79 25.75 -4.68 17.97
CA GLY A 79 25.50 -3.43 18.70
C GLY A 79 24.07 -2.91 18.61
N GLY A 80 23.11 -3.60 19.25
CA GLY A 80 21.71 -3.18 19.31
C GLY A 80 20.73 -4.29 19.71
N GLU A 81 21.11 -5.13 20.68
CA GLU A 81 20.56 -6.49 20.85
C GLU A 81 19.04 -6.59 21.07
N THR A 82 18.36 -5.55 21.55
CA THR A 82 16.91 -5.64 21.84
C THR A 82 16.04 -5.21 20.66
N GLN A 83 16.46 -4.19 19.91
CA GLN A 83 15.72 -3.68 18.75
C GLN A 83 15.97 -4.53 17.50
N GLN A 84 17.19 -5.06 17.35
CA GLN A 84 17.54 -5.96 16.26
C GLN A 84 16.80 -7.30 16.39
N ARG A 85 16.77 -7.90 17.59
CA ARG A 85 15.99 -9.12 17.85
C ARG A 85 14.49 -8.94 17.59
N ALA A 86 13.93 -7.78 17.93
CA ALA A 86 12.53 -7.47 17.64
C ALA A 86 12.27 -7.35 16.12
N ALA A 87 13.20 -6.76 15.37
CA ALA A 87 13.11 -6.67 13.92
C ALA A 87 13.23 -8.05 13.25
N GLU A 88 14.14 -8.91 13.70
CA GLU A 88 14.31 -10.28 13.21
C GLU A 88 13.04 -11.12 13.44
N VAL A 89 12.44 -11.03 14.63
CA VAL A 89 11.18 -11.71 14.94
C VAL A 89 10.04 -11.18 14.07
N LEU A 90 10.01 -9.88 13.79
CA LEU A 90 9.00 -9.27 12.93
C LEU A 90 9.14 -9.78 11.48
N GLU A 91 10.36 -9.82 10.96
CA GLU A 91 10.67 -10.32 9.63
C GLU A 91 10.26 -11.79 9.48
N GLN A 92 10.57 -12.63 10.47
CA GLN A 92 10.17 -14.03 10.45
C GLN A 92 8.64 -14.21 10.44
N LEU A 93 7.92 -13.42 11.25
CA LEU A 93 6.45 -13.46 11.25
C LEU A 93 5.86 -12.98 9.93
N GLU A 94 6.47 -11.99 9.26
CA GLU A 94 6.04 -11.53 7.94
C GLU A 94 6.22 -12.63 6.88
N ILE A 95 7.34 -13.35 6.91
CA ILE A 95 7.59 -14.51 6.04
C ILE A 95 6.54 -15.61 6.29
N ASP A 96 6.30 -15.96 7.55
CA ASP A 96 5.33 -17.00 7.92
C ASP A 96 3.89 -16.62 7.53
N MET A 97 3.52 -15.34 7.66
CA MET A 97 2.23 -14.82 7.23
C MET A 97 2.06 -14.93 5.71
N MET A 98 3.11 -14.57 4.96
CA MET A 98 3.10 -14.66 3.50
C MET A 98 3.02 -16.12 3.04
N HIS A 99 3.72 -17.05 3.70
CA HIS A 99 3.62 -18.47 3.42
C HIS A 99 2.19 -19.00 3.63
N ALA A 100 1.59 -18.68 4.78
CA ALA A 100 0.19 -19.06 5.07
C ALA A 100 -0.79 -18.47 4.03
N ALA A 101 -0.57 -17.24 3.58
CA ALA A 101 -1.37 -16.62 2.53
C ALA A 101 -1.20 -17.32 1.16
N THR A 102 0.01 -17.76 0.83
CA THR A 102 0.26 -18.55 -0.41
C THR A 102 -0.38 -19.93 -0.36
N GLU A 103 -0.46 -20.54 0.82
CA GLU A 103 -1.13 -21.82 1.05
C GLU A 103 -2.66 -21.70 1.20
N LEU A 104 -3.21 -20.49 1.05
CA LEU A 104 -4.63 -20.18 1.22
C LEU A 104 -5.16 -20.40 2.65
N ASP A 105 -4.28 -20.47 3.66
CA ASP A 105 -4.62 -20.54 5.08
C ASP A 105 -4.77 -19.12 5.66
N PHE A 106 -5.91 -18.51 5.35
CA PHE A 106 -6.21 -17.13 5.76
C PHE A 106 -6.45 -16.98 7.26
N GLU A 107 -6.86 -18.04 7.95
CA GLU A 107 -7.06 -18.02 9.41
C GLU A 107 -5.71 -17.86 10.10
N ARG A 108 -4.74 -18.68 9.72
CA ARG A 108 -3.37 -18.58 10.21
C ARG A 108 -2.71 -17.25 9.85
N ALA A 109 -2.86 -16.79 8.60
CA ALA A 109 -2.34 -15.49 8.18
C ALA A 109 -2.94 -14.33 8.99
N ALA A 110 -4.24 -14.37 9.31
CA ALA A 110 -4.90 -13.34 10.12
C ALA A 110 -4.36 -13.28 11.55
N VAL A 111 -4.13 -14.44 12.18
CA VAL A 111 -3.53 -14.53 13.52
C VAL A 111 -2.12 -13.93 13.55
N ILE A 112 -1.31 -14.26 12.53
CA ILE A 112 0.07 -13.75 12.44
C ILE A 112 0.06 -12.23 12.18
N ARG A 113 -0.81 -11.73 11.31
CA ARG A 113 -0.99 -10.29 11.07
C ARG A 113 -1.31 -9.53 12.37
N ASP A 114 -2.23 -10.06 13.17
CA ASP A 114 -2.65 -9.43 14.42
C ASP A 114 -1.50 -9.44 15.46
N ARG A 115 -0.67 -10.50 15.45
CA ARG A 115 0.57 -10.57 16.24
C ARG A 115 1.61 -9.54 15.80
N ILE A 116 1.83 -9.38 14.49
CA ILE A 116 2.71 -8.34 13.92
C ILE A 116 2.22 -6.94 14.33
N ALA A 117 0.92 -6.70 14.26
CA ALA A 117 0.32 -5.42 14.65
C ALA A 117 0.56 -5.12 16.16
N GLY A 118 0.43 -6.13 17.02
CA GLY A 118 0.75 -6.00 18.45
C GLY A 118 2.22 -5.66 18.71
N LEU A 119 3.14 -6.36 18.04
CA LEU A 119 4.58 -6.12 18.18
C LEU A 119 5.02 -4.73 17.66
N ARG A 120 4.39 -4.22 16.60
CA ARG A 120 4.68 -2.87 16.06
C ARG A 120 4.15 -1.74 16.94
N THR A 121 3.03 -1.96 17.62
CA THR A 121 2.35 -0.92 18.42
C THR A 121 2.73 -0.93 19.90
N GLY A 122 3.50 -1.92 20.36
CA GLY A 122 3.95 -2.04 21.75
C GLY A 122 2.86 -2.41 22.74
N ASN A 123 1.67 -2.79 22.26
CA ASN A 123 0.54 -3.24 23.09
C ASN A 123 0.42 -4.78 22.96
N GLU A 124 0.93 -5.51 23.95
CA GLU A 124 0.53 -6.89 24.16
C GLU A 124 -0.91 -6.92 24.67
N SER A 125 -1.85 -7.20 23.78
CA SER A 125 -3.19 -7.63 24.17
C SER A 125 -3.74 -8.58 23.11
N PRO A 126 -3.84 -9.89 23.39
CA PRO A 126 -4.51 -10.84 22.51
C PRO A 126 -6.02 -10.66 22.70
N HIS A 127 -6.61 -9.76 21.93
CA HIS A 127 -8.06 -9.67 21.85
C HIS A 127 -8.50 -9.96 20.42
N PRO A 128 -9.31 -10.99 20.17
CA PRO A 128 -9.94 -11.15 18.87
C PRO A 128 -10.79 -9.91 18.65
N SER A 129 -10.53 -9.16 17.58
CA SER A 129 -11.36 -8.02 17.21
C SER A 129 -12.79 -8.52 17.01
N ARG A 130 -13.63 -8.34 18.04
CA ARG A 130 -15.06 -8.63 17.93
C ARG A 130 -15.59 -7.69 16.86
N GLY A 131 -15.98 -8.29 15.73
CA GLY A 131 -16.68 -7.63 14.64
C GLY A 131 -17.73 -6.70 15.21
N ARG A 132 -17.65 -5.43 14.79
CA ARG A 132 -18.56 -4.35 15.14
C ARG A 132 -19.97 -4.76 14.69
N LYS A 133 -20.76 -5.38 15.57
CA LYS A 133 -22.19 -5.66 15.35
C LYS A 133 -22.88 -4.32 15.09
N GLY A 134 -23.27 -4.09 13.83
CA GLY A 134 -24.20 -3.03 13.48
C GLY A 134 -25.48 -3.20 14.30
N LYS A 135 -25.83 -2.15 15.05
CA LYS A 135 -27.10 -2.06 15.78
C LYS A 135 -28.26 -2.26 14.81
N THR A 136 -28.96 -3.39 14.93
CA THR A 136 -30.35 -3.52 14.52
C THR A 136 -31.22 -2.78 15.54
N GLY A 137 -31.93 -1.75 15.08
CA GLY A 137 -33.04 -1.11 15.77
C GLY A 137 -34.11 -0.82 14.72
N GLY A 138 -35.22 -1.55 14.78
CA GLY A 138 -36.15 -1.73 13.68
C GLY A 138 -37.32 -0.74 13.60
N ARG A 139 -38.09 -0.88 12.52
CA ARG A 139 -39.54 -0.67 12.44
C ARG A 139 -40.04 -1.37 11.17
N GLY A 140 -41.01 -2.27 11.34
CA GLY A 140 -41.45 -3.20 10.29
C GLY A 140 -42.54 -2.67 9.36
N SER A 141 -42.83 -3.45 8.32
CA SER A 141 -44.20 -3.85 7.91
C SER A 141 -44.13 -4.78 6.69
N SER A 142 -44.78 -5.93 6.81
CA SER A 142 -45.49 -6.73 5.78
C SER A 142 -44.95 -6.83 4.33
N GLY A 143 -44.73 -8.07 3.89
CA GLY A 143 -44.68 -8.43 2.47
C GLY A 143 -44.50 -9.93 2.26
N HIS A 144 -45.60 -10.67 2.29
CA HIS A 144 -45.65 -12.09 1.92
C HIS A 144 -45.67 -12.24 0.39
N ILE A 145 -44.68 -12.92 -0.20
CA ILE A 145 -44.78 -13.47 -1.57
C ILE A 145 -44.05 -14.84 -1.61
N PRO A 146 -44.61 -15.89 -2.24
CA PRO A 146 -44.32 -17.29 -1.94
C PRO A 146 -43.18 -17.89 -2.79
N ARG A 147 -42.63 -19.02 -2.32
CA ARG A 147 -41.64 -19.84 -3.05
C ARG A 147 -42.27 -20.58 -4.23
N PRO A 148 -41.61 -20.69 -5.39
CA PRO A 148 -42.01 -21.64 -6.42
C PRO A 148 -41.71 -23.07 -5.96
N LYS A 149 -42.61 -24.01 -6.28
CA LYS A 149 -42.44 -25.43 -5.99
C LYS A 149 -41.66 -26.12 -7.12
N ARG A 150 -40.70 -26.95 -6.69
CA ARG A 150 -39.96 -28.01 -7.38
C ARG A 150 -39.01 -27.61 -8.51
#